data_AF-A0A1S6IQ18-F1
#
_entry.id   AF-A0A1S6IQ18-F1
#
_cell.length_a   1.000
_cell.length_b   1.000
_cell.length_c   1.000
_cell.angle_alpha   90.00
_cell.angle_beta   90.00
_cell.angle_gamma   90.00
#
_symmetry.space_group_name_H-M   'P 1'
#
loop_
_entity.id
_entity.type
_entity.pdbx_description
1 polymer ?
#
loop_
_entity_poly.entity_id
_entity_poly.type
_entity_poly.pdbx_seq_one_letter_code
_entity_poly.pdbx_strand_id
1 'polypeptide(L)' 'MNFIQRSIEMKGPLLLFEFIFLVGGILLVVIGLKIRKQSRSSALMSVIIGLIIALISIYLLFWTFIFGYNS' A
#
# COMPACT_ATOMS: atom_id res chain seq x y z
N MET A 1 5.54 -29.60 -11.44
CA MET A 1 5.04 -28.20 -11.51
C MET A 1 6.19 -27.32 -11.94
N ASN A 2 5.99 -26.52 -13.01
CA ASN A 2 7.02 -25.62 -13.54
C ASN A 2 7.46 -24.63 -12.46
N PHE A 3 8.77 -24.41 -12.32
CA PHE A 3 9.37 -23.51 -11.33
C PHE A 3 8.72 -22.11 -11.32
N ILE A 4 8.30 -21.64 -12.48
CA ILE A 4 7.61 -20.35 -12.67
C ILE A 4 6.30 -20.30 -11.89
N GLN A 5 5.49 -21.36 -11.93
CA GLN A 5 4.20 -21.42 -11.24
C GLN A 5 4.39 -21.38 -9.71
N ARG A 6 5.38 -22.12 -9.21
CA ARG A 6 5.71 -22.15 -7.78
C ARG A 6 6.27 -20.82 -7.28
N SER A 7 7.07 -20.12 -8.10
CA SER A 7 7.54 -18.76 -7.77
C SER A 7 6.42 -17.73 -7.75
N ILE A 8 5.44 -17.83 -8.66
CA ILE A 8 4.27 -16.94 -8.68
C ILE A 8 3.36 -17.22 -7.48
N GLU A 9 3.16 -18.47 -7.09
CA GLU A 9 2.37 -18.81 -5.90
C GLU A 9 3.03 -18.30 -4.61
N MET A 10 4.36 -18.44 -4.48
CA MET A 10 5.07 -17.94 -3.29
C MET A 10 5.21 -16.41 -3.24
N LYS A 11 5.38 -15.74 -4.40
CA LYS A 11 5.57 -14.29 -4.46
C LYS A 11 4.31 -13.50 -4.82
N GLY A 12 3.23 -14.16 -5.20
CA GLY A 12 1.96 -13.53 -5.59
C GLY A 12 1.38 -12.62 -4.49
N PRO A 13 1.35 -13.05 -3.21
CA PRO A 13 0.92 -12.18 -2.12
C PRO A 13 1.81 -10.94 -1.95
N LEU A 14 3.13 -11.09 -2.13
CA LEU A 14 4.10 -10.00 -2.06
C LEU A 14 3.89 -9.00 -3.22
N LEU A 15 3.67 -9.49 -4.44
CA LEU A 15 3.43 -8.66 -5.62
C LEU A 15 2.11 -7.89 -5.52
N LEU A 16 1.04 -8.51 -5.02
CA LEU A 16 -0.23 -7.83 -4.74
C LEU A 16 -0.04 -6.71 -3.72
N PHE A 17 0.78 -6.95 -2.72
CA PHE A 17 1.07 -5.99 -1.68
C PHE A 17 1.87 -4.78 -2.20
N GLU A 18 2.95 -5.03 -2.96
CA GLU A 18 3.72 -3.98 -3.64
C GLU A 18 2.85 -3.14 -4.57
N PHE A 19 1.92 -3.78 -5.30
CA PHE A 19 1.01 -3.10 -6.20
C PHE A 19 0.05 -2.15 -5.46
N ILE A 20 -0.52 -2.58 -4.33
CA ILE A 20 -1.40 -1.73 -3.50
C ILE A 20 -0.62 -0.52 -2.97
N PHE A 21 0.63 -0.72 -2.54
CA PHE A 21 1.51 0.35 -2.09
C PHE A 21 1.80 1.37 -3.19
N LEU A 22 2.10 0.87 -4.39
CA LEU A 22 2.39 1.71 -5.56
C LEU A 22 1.19 2.62 -5.88
N VAL A 23 -0.01 2.03 -5.99
CA VAL A 23 -1.23 2.77 -6.31
C VAL A 23 -1.61 3.74 -5.18
N GLY A 24 -1.53 3.29 -3.92
CA GLY A 24 -1.80 4.12 -2.75
C GLY A 24 -0.83 5.30 -2.63
N GLY A 25 0.46 5.07 -2.89
CA GLY A 25 1.49 6.12 -2.89
C GLY A 25 1.27 7.18 -3.96
N ILE A 26 0.95 6.77 -5.20
CA ILE A 26 0.63 7.70 -6.29
C ILE A 26 -0.58 8.57 -5.93
N LEU A 27 -1.65 7.96 -5.39
CA LEU A 27 -2.83 8.68 -4.93
C LEU A 27 -2.49 9.72 -3.86
N LEU A 28 -1.64 9.37 -2.89
CA LEU A 28 -1.21 10.28 -1.84
C LEU A 28 -0.45 11.49 -2.39
N VAL A 29 0.45 11.27 -3.35
CA VAL A 29 1.20 12.36 -4.01
C VAL A 29 0.24 13.28 -4.76
N VAL A 30 -0.70 12.72 -5.54
CA VAL A 30 -1.69 13.51 -6.30
C VAL A 30 -2.58 14.33 -5.37
N ILE A 31 -3.04 13.74 -4.27
CA ILE A 31 -3.87 14.43 -3.26
C ILE A 31 -3.06 15.54 -2.58
N GLY A 32 -1.82 15.26 -2.18
CA GLY A 32 -0.93 16.26 -1.56
C GLY A 32 -0.67 17.47 -2.46
N LEU A 33 -0.48 17.25 -3.76
CA LEU A 33 -0.34 18.32 -4.75
C LEU A 33 -1.62 19.15 -4.90
N LYS A 34 -2.79 18.53 -4.81
CA LYS A 34 -4.09 19.19 -4.97
C LYS A 34 -4.56 19.95 -3.71
N ILE A 35 -4.02 19.61 -2.54
CA ILE A 35 -4.38 20.17 -1.24
C ILE A 35 -4.15 21.69 -1.15
N ARG A 36 -3.18 22.25 -1.89
CA ARG A 36 -2.86 23.70 -1.84
C ARG A 36 -4.02 24.62 -2.21
N LYS A 37 -5.07 24.12 -2.87
CA LYS A 37 -6.28 24.89 -3.25
C LYS A 37 -7.55 24.45 -2.52
N GLN A 38 -7.46 23.56 -1.54
CA GLN A 38 -8.62 22.96 -0.87
C GLN A 38 -8.94 23.62 0.49
N SER A 39 -10.21 23.53 0.90
CA SER A 39 -10.67 23.96 2.21
C SER A 39 -10.01 23.15 3.34
N ARG A 40 -9.86 23.76 4.53
CA ARG A 40 -9.27 23.12 5.72
C ARG A 40 -9.87 21.73 6.02
N SER A 41 -11.18 21.57 5.83
CA SER A 41 -11.88 20.29 6.04
C SER A 41 -11.48 19.22 5.02
N SER A 42 -11.30 19.60 3.75
CA SER A 42 -10.90 18.68 2.69
C SER A 42 -9.42 18.26 2.81
N ALA A 43 -8.57 19.17 3.31
CA ALA A 43 -7.19 18.86 3.66
C ALA A 43 -7.10 17.85 4.82
N LEU A 44 -7.89 18.05 5.89
CA LEU A 44 -7.98 17.11 7.02
C LEU A 44 -8.45 15.72 6.58
N MET A 45 -9.48 15.64 5.73
CA MET A 45 -9.99 14.37 5.19
C MET A 45 -8.91 13.61 4.41
N SER A 46 -8.14 14.34 3.60
CA SER A 46 -7.04 13.79 2.80
C SER A 46 -5.90 13.25 3.68
N VAL A 47 -5.57 13.95 4.77
CA VAL A 47 -4.59 13.49 5.76
C VAL A 47 -5.07 12.22 6.47
N ILE A 48 -6.34 12.16 6.86
CA ILE A 48 -6.93 10.97 7.50
C ILE A 48 -6.91 9.78 6.55
N ILE A 49 -7.31 9.96 5.29
CA ILE A 49 -7.28 8.90 4.27
C ILE A 49 -5.84 8.41 4.07
N GLY A 50 -4.87 9.33 3.97
CA GLY A 50 -3.47 8.98 3.85
C GLY A 50 -2.92 8.22 5.04
N LEU A 51 -3.31 8.62 6.25
CA LEU A 51 -2.92 7.94 7.48
C LEU A 51 -3.46 6.50 7.52
N ILE A 52 -4.73 6.30 7.14
CA ILE A 52 -5.35 4.97 7.07
C ILE A 52 -4.63 4.08 6.05
N ILE A 53 -4.37 4.61 4.85
CA ILE A 53 -3.63 3.88 3.81
C ILE A 53 -2.25 3.49 4.33
N ALA A 54 -1.53 4.40 4.98
CA ALA A 54 -0.22 4.13 5.54
C ALA A 54 -0.24 3.07 6.65
N LEU A 55 -1.25 3.07 7.51
CA LEU A 55 -1.40 2.07 8.58
C LEU A 55 -1.71 0.67 8.03
N ILE A 56 -2.64 0.56 7.08
CA ILE A 56 -2.97 -0.71 6.39
C ILE A 56 -1.73 -1.26 5.69
N SER A 57 -1.01 -0.35 5.04
CA SER A 57 0.24 -0.58 4.35
C SER A 57 1.30 -1.17 5.30
N ILE A 58 1.57 -0.51 6.43
CA ILE A 58 2.53 -1.00 7.43
C ILE A 58 2.09 -2.36 8.02
N TYR A 59 0.80 -2.52 8.31
CA TYR A 59 0.27 -3.78 8.86
C TYR A 59 0.50 -4.96 7.93
N LEU A 60 0.18 -4.79 6.64
CA LEU A 60 0.39 -5.84 5.64
C LEU A 60 1.88 -6.11 5.40
N LEU A 61 2.76 -5.08 5.43
CA LEU A 61 4.21 -5.28 5.36
C LEU A 61 4.67 -6.18 6.52
N PHE A 62 4.21 -5.86 7.72
CA PHE A 62 4.54 -6.61 8.93
C PHE A 62 4.02 -8.06 8.84
N TRP A 63 2.81 -8.25 8.31
CA TRP A 63 2.26 -9.57 8.05
C TRP A 63 3.11 -10.36 7.05
N THR A 64 3.54 -9.73 5.94
CA THR A 64 4.37 -10.41 4.94
C THR A 64 5.76 -10.76 5.48
N PHE A 65 6.36 -9.92 6.32
CA PHE A 65 7.63 -10.23 6.97
C PHE A 65 7.49 -11.37 7.99
N ILE A 66 6.46 -11.35 8.84
CA ILE A 66 6.28 -12.36 9.90
C ILE A 66 5.78 -13.70 9.36
N PHE A 67 4.79 -13.70 8.45
CA PHE A 67 4.14 -14.91 7.98
C PHE A 67 4.59 -15.36 6.59
N GLY A 68 5.06 -14.44 5.74
CA GLY A 68 5.44 -14.74 4.36
C GLY A 68 6.91 -15.14 4.18
N TYR A 69 7.83 -14.56 4.95
CA TYR A 69 9.27 -14.89 4.87
C TYR A 69 9.73 -15.91 5.93
N ASN A 70 8.94 -16.14 6.98
CA ASN A 70 9.31 -17.03 8.09
C ASN A 70 8.53 -18.37 8.08
N SER A 71 8.00 -18.77 6.92
CA SER A 71 7.36 -20.08 6.68
C SER A 71 8.20 -20.96 5.77
#